data_AF-A0A183LFI9-F1
#
_entry.id   AF-A0A183LFI9-F1
#
_cell.length_a   1.000
_cell.length_b   1.000
_cell.length_c   1.000
_cell.angle_alpha   90.00
_cell.angle_beta   90.00
_cell.angle_gamma   90.00
#
_symmetry.space_group_name_H-M   'P 1'
#
loop_
_entity.id
_entity.type
_entity.pdbx_description
1 polymer ?
#
loop_
_entity_poly.entity_id
_entity_poly.type
_entity_poly.pdbx_seq_one_letter_code
_entity_poly.pdbx_strand_id
1 'polypeptide(L)'
;MLLYSGHKEESAPHTQGFTLIPSKVARNVLVGYESHGSRIFKASFKTKKEGITMNFIQRYAPTNDSNDDIKDKLYERLQSIIEKCPRQHRI
;
A
#
# COMPACT_ATOMS: atom_id res chain seq x y z
N MET A 1 9.56 -12.24 -6.50
CA MET A 1 8.82 -11.69 -5.36
C MET A 1 7.59 -10.99 -5.86
N LEU A 2 6.45 -11.36 -5.28
CA LEU A 2 5.13 -10.79 -5.52
C LEU A 2 4.70 -10.08 -4.24
N LEU A 3 4.17 -8.86 -4.33
CA LEU A 3 3.62 -8.16 -3.17
C LEU A 3 2.11 -8.16 -3.31
N TYR A 4 1.40 -8.71 -2.32
CA TYR A 4 -0.02 -8.98 -2.42
C TYR A 4 -0.78 -8.36 -1.23
N SER A 5 -1.93 -7.75 -1.52
CA SER A 5 -2.95 -7.41 -0.52
C SER A 5 -4.18 -8.26 -0.75
N GLY A 6 -4.77 -8.80 0.33
CA GLY A 6 -5.97 -9.64 0.23
C GLY A 6 -6.21 -10.45 1.49
N HIS A 7 -7.30 -11.22 1.50
CA HIS A 7 -7.62 -12.08 2.63
C HIS A 7 -6.69 -13.29 2.65
N LYS A 8 -6.29 -13.73 3.86
CA LYS A 8 -5.38 -14.87 4.03
C LYS A 8 -6.08 -16.22 3.93
N GLU A 9 -7.41 -16.24 3.97
CA GLU A 9 -8.20 -17.46 3.84
C GLU A 9 -8.25 -17.91 2.38
N GLU A 10 -7.73 -19.10 2.13
CA GLU A 10 -7.66 -19.73 0.80
C GLU A 10 -9.05 -19.94 0.16
N SER A 11 -10.10 -20.02 0.99
CA SER A 11 -11.50 -20.20 0.57
C SER A 11 -12.29 -18.90 0.39
N ALA A 12 -11.71 -17.74 0.73
CA ALA A 12 -12.44 -16.48 0.61
C ALA A 12 -12.59 -16.10 -0.87
N PRO A 13 -13.75 -15.60 -1.31
CA PRO A 13 -13.92 -15.10 -2.67
C PRO A 13 -12.83 -14.06 -2.97
N HIS A 14 -12.09 -14.24 -4.07
CA HIS A 14 -11.01 -13.36 -4.54
C HIS A 14 -11.57 -12.04 -5.12
N THR A 15 -12.49 -11.40 -4.39
CA THR A 15 -13.22 -10.19 -4.79
C THR A 15 -12.47 -8.91 -4.41
N GLN A 16 -11.54 -9.00 -3.46
CA GLN A 16 -10.79 -7.84 -2.98
C GLN A 16 -9.33 -8.19 -2.72
N GLY A 17 -8.45 -7.58 -3.50
CA GLY A 17 -7.02 -7.71 -3.37
C GLY A 17 -6.34 -7.15 -4.59
N PHE A 18 -5.06 -6.86 -4.49
CA PHE A 18 -4.27 -6.54 -5.67
C PHE A 18 -2.85 -7.06 -5.52
N THR A 19 -2.19 -7.12 -6.65
CA THR A 19 -0.88 -7.70 -6.80
C THR A 19 0.06 -6.70 -7.45
N LEU A 20 1.21 -6.44 -6.81
CA LEU A 20 2.30 -5.67 -7.39
C LEU A 20 3.48 -6.58 -7.70
N ILE A 21 3.94 -6.51 -8.95
CA ILE A 21 5.15 -7.20 -9.42
C ILE A 21 6.25 -6.15 -9.56
N PRO A 22 7.14 -6.00 -8.55
CA PRO A 22 8.28 -5.11 -8.72
C PRO A 22 9.25 -5.71 -9.75
N SER A 23 9.87 -4.82 -10.55
CA SER A 23 10.95 -5.19 -11.47
C SER A 23 12.12 -5.82 -10.72
N LYS A 24 13.02 -6.51 -11.43
CA LYS A 24 14.20 -7.14 -10.82
C LYS A 24 15.03 -6.14 -10.01
N VAL A 25 15.20 -4.92 -10.52
CA VAL A 25 15.93 -3.84 -9.83
C VAL A 25 15.17 -3.38 -8.59
N ALA A 26 13.86 -3.15 -8.70
CA ALA A 26 13.04 -2.69 -7.59
C ALA A 26 12.99 -3.70 -6.43
N ARG A 27 13.05 -5.01 -6.73
CA ARG A 27 13.12 -6.07 -5.69
C ARG A 27 14.35 -5.95 -4.81
N ASN A 28 15.51 -5.60 -5.39
CA ASN A 28 16.78 -5.52 -4.64
C ASN A 28 16.84 -4.32 -3.69
N VAL A 29 16.01 -3.30 -3.94
CA VAL A 29 15.95 -2.09 -3.12
C VAL A 29 14.68 -2.04 -2.26
N LEU A 30 13.84 -3.07 -2.26
CA LEU A 30 12.68 -3.14 -1.38
C LEU A 30 13.15 -3.27 0.08
N VAL A 31 12.68 -2.37 0.93
CA VAL A 31 12.92 -2.37 2.39
C VAL A 31 11.86 -3.22 3.09
N GLY A 32 10.61 -3.09 2.65
CA GLY A 32 9.49 -3.82 3.23
C GLY A 32 8.18 -3.41 2.56
N TYR A 33 7.14 -4.16 2.84
CA TYR A 33 5.78 -3.83 2.41
C TYR A 33 4.77 -4.21 3.49
N GLU A 34 3.64 -3.53 3.47
CA GLU A 34 2.54 -3.73 4.40
C GLU A 34 1.20 -3.58 3.66
N SER A 35 0.27 -4.46 3.96
CA SER A 35 -1.12 -4.38 3.50
C SER A 35 -2.00 -3.88 4.64
N HIS A 36 -2.81 -2.86 4.37
CA HIS A 36 -3.74 -2.27 5.33
C HIS A 36 -5.18 -2.61 4.92
N GLY A 37 -5.52 -3.89 5.07
CA GLY A 37 -6.75 -4.49 4.55
C GLY A 37 -6.61 -4.96 3.11
N SER A 38 -7.74 -5.19 2.44
CA SER A 38 -7.76 -5.73 1.07
C SER A 38 -7.40 -4.71 -0.01
N ARG A 39 -7.62 -3.41 0.26
CA ARG A 39 -7.57 -2.34 -0.77
C ARG A 39 -6.40 -1.37 -0.67
N ILE A 40 -5.67 -1.34 0.44
CA ILE A 40 -4.54 -0.43 0.64
C ILE A 40 -3.27 -1.23 0.86
N PHE A 41 -2.21 -0.81 0.21
CA PHE A 41 -0.90 -1.42 0.29
C PHE A 41 0.16 -0.35 0.21
N LYS A 42 1.22 -0.55 0.98
CA LYS A 42 2.39 0.32 0.99
C LYS A 42 3.63 -0.54 0.83
N ALA A 43 4.53 -0.12 -0.05
CA ALA A 43 5.86 -0.66 -0.17
C ALA A 43 6.88 0.46 0.01
N SER A 44 7.97 0.18 0.71
CA SER A 44 9.06 1.13 0.93
C SER A 44 10.30 0.63 0.19
N PHE A 45 10.96 1.51 -0.55
CA PHE A 45 12.16 1.22 -1.32
C PHE A 45 13.30 2.14 -0.89
N LYS A 46 14.52 1.62 -0.85
CA LYS A 46 15.73 2.46 -0.74
C LYS A 46 15.87 3.26 -2.04
N THR A 47 16.17 4.54 -1.90
CA THR A 47 16.56 5.35 -3.05
C THR A 47 18.08 5.30 -3.24
N LYS A 48 18.57 5.86 -4.36
CA LYS A 48 20.02 6.03 -4.56
C LYS A 48 20.65 6.99 -3.54
N LYS A 49 19.86 7.90 -2.96
CA LYS A 49 20.34 8.81 -1.94
C LYS A 49 20.24 8.12 -0.58
N GLU A 50 21.39 8.00 0.09
CA GLU A 50 21.48 7.37 1.40
C GLU A 50 20.61 8.09 2.43
N GLY A 51 20.03 7.33 3.36
CA GLY A 51 19.08 7.83 4.36
C GLY A 51 17.69 8.18 3.81
N ILE A 52 17.46 8.11 2.49
CA ILE A 52 16.15 8.39 1.89
C ILE A 52 15.46 7.10 1.44
N THR A 53 14.25 6.92 1.95
CA THR A 53 13.30 5.88 1.52
C THR A 53 12.19 6.51 0.68
N MET A 54 11.77 5.77 -0.35
CA MET A 54 10.61 6.09 -1.18
C MET A 54 9.46 5.18 -0.79
N ASN A 55 8.32 5.75 -0.42
CA ASN A 55 7.10 5.00 -0.12
C ASN A 55 6.19 5.00 -1.35
N PHE A 56 5.83 3.82 -1.84
CA PHE A 56 4.81 3.61 -2.85
C PHE A 56 3.54 3.15 -2.15
N ILE A 57 2.47 3.95 -2.22
CA ILE A 57 1.17 3.62 -1.63
C ILE A 57 0.18 3.49 -2.77
N GLN A 58 -0.47 2.33 -2.86
CA GLN A 58 -1.55 2.08 -3.80
C GLN A 58 -2.83 1.81 -3.03
N ARG A 59 -3.91 2.43 -3.51
CA ARG A 59 -5.28 2.21 -3.05
C ARG A 59 -6.14 1.80 -4.23
N TYR A 60 -6.99 0.80 -4.04
CA TYR A 60 -8.13 0.57 -4.92
C TYR A 60 -9.34 1.35 -4.41
N ALA A 61 -9.89 2.22 -5.25
CA ALA A 61 -11.02 3.06 -4.87
C ALA A 61 -12.28 2.21 -4.62
N PRO A 62 -13.14 2.59 -3.67
CA PRO A 62 -14.46 1.99 -3.54
C PRO A 62 -15.31 2.33 -4.78
N THR A 63 -16.26 1.46 -5.09
CA THR A 63 -17.22 1.69 -6.18
C THR A 63 -18.22 2.78 -5.78
N ASN A 64 -18.88 3.43 -6.76
CA ASN A 64 -19.80 4.55 -6.49
C ASN A 64 -21.00 4.16 -5.61
N ASP A 65 -21.47 2.92 -5.76
CA ASP A 65 -22.54 2.28 -5.01
C ASP A 65 -22.12 1.82 -3.59
N SER A 66 -20.83 1.90 -3.25
CA SER A 66 -20.38 1.60 -1.89
C SER A 66 -20.98 2.60 -0.89
N ASN A 67 -21.37 2.13 0.30
CA ASN A 67 -21.84 2.98 1.40
C ASN A 67 -20.79 4.05 1.75
N ASP A 68 -21.23 5.28 2.01
CA ASP A 68 -20.36 6.41 2.33
C ASP A 68 -19.55 6.18 3.61
N ASP A 69 -20.11 5.53 4.63
CA ASP A 69 -19.34 5.14 5.84
C ASP A 69 -18.12 4.26 5.51
N ILE A 70 -18.26 3.39 4.49
CA ILE A 70 -17.18 2.52 4.03
C ILE A 70 -16.14 3.34 3.28
N LYS A 71 -16.57 4.31 2.46
CA LYS A 71 -15.67 5.23 1.75
C LYS A 71 -14.87 6.05 2.76
N ASP A 72 -15.53 6.64 3.74
CA ASP A 72 -14.93 7.52 4.75
C ASP A 72 -13.90 6.78 5.59
N LYS A 73 -14.26 5.61 6.15
CA LYS A 73 -13.31 4.77 6.90
C LYS A 73 -12.09 4.40 6.06
N LEU A 74 -12.26 4.19 4.75
CA LEU A 74 -11.15 3.88 3.85
C LEU A 74 -10.25 5.11 3.61
N TYR A 75 -10.80 6.32 3.55
CA TYR A 75 -10.02 7.56 3.43
C TYR A 75 -9.32 7.95 4.74
N GLU A 76 -9.96 7.77 5.90
CA GLU A 76 -9.34 7.97 7.22
C GLU A 76 -8.13 7.06 7.41
N ARG A 77 -8.27 5.77 7.06
CA ARG A 77 -7.16 4.81 7.09
C ARG A 77 -6.02 5.22 6.16
N LEU A 78 -6.34 5.67 4.94
CA LEU A 78 -5.33 6.15 4.00
C LEU A 78 -4.57 7.35 4.58
N GLN A 79 -5.27 8.31 5.17
CA GLN A 79 -4.66 9.48 5.80
C GLN A 79 -3.73 9.08 6.93
N SER A 80 -4.13 8.16 7.81
CA SER A 80 -3.26 7.65 8.88
C SER A 80 -1.97 7.00 8.36
N ILE A 81 -2.04 6.29 7.22
CA ILE A 81 -0.85 5.70 6.58
C ILE A 81 0.07 6.78 6.02
N ILE A 82 -0.49 7.82 5.41
CA ILE A 82 0.27 8.96 4.87
C ILE A 82 0.95 9.74 6.00
N GLU A 83 0.26 9.98 7.11
CA GLU A 83 0.81 10.68 8.29
C GLU A 83 1.99 9.93 8.91
N LYS A 84 1.92 8.59 8.92
CA LYS A 84 3.01 7.73 9.38
C LYS A 84 4.16 7.61 8.37
N CYS A 85 3.98 8.07 7.13
CA CYS A 85 5.08 8.11 6.18
C CYS A 85 5.98 9.31 6.50
N PRO A 86 7.29 9.10 6.64
CA PRO A 86 8.22 10.20 6.91
C PRO A 86 8.14 11.21 5.76
N ARG A 87 7.63 12.41 6.06
CA ARG A 87 7.69 13.55 5.16
C ARG A 87 9.14 14.05 5.18
N GLN A 88 9.79 14.13 4.03
CA GLN A 88 11.09 14.81 3.95
C GLN A 88 10.88 16.29 4.29
N HIS A 89 11.13 16.69 5.53
CA HIS A 89 11.46 18.09 5.83
C HIS A 89 12.95 18.25 5.52
N ARG A 90 13.25 18.73 4.31
CA ARG A 90 14.50 19.43 4.06
C ARG A 90 14.29 20.86 4.53
N ILE A 91 14.96 21.23 5.63
CA ILE A 91 15.35 22.62 5.89
C ILE A 91 16.71 22.80 5.23
#